data_AF-A0A4V6E1X9-F1
#
_entry.id   AF-A0A4V6E1X9-F1
#
_cell.length_a   1.000
_cell.length_b   1.000
_cell.length_c   1.000
_cell.angle_alpha   90.00
_cell.angle_beta   90.00
_cell.angle_gamma   90.00
#
_symmetry.space_group_name_H-M   'P 1'
#
loop_
_entity.id
_entity.type
_entity.pdbx_description
1 polymer ?
#
loop_
_entity_poly.entity_id
_entity_poly.type
_entity_poly.pdbx_seq_one_letter_code
_entity_poly.pdbx_strand_id
1 'polypeptide(L)'
;LNDWAGVAEALDAQRITVGGTLGINPLEITPPTDQAREQLGTDASPLTEKQERVSSFLANFFAQRGISLGDRRTTLEVAIEVAYRNAGITEDVTTHDRESPTLRDVIDVLEAVVDDPDAFTLRTAAEAEKLQADATWLIDQLRPFGPDGQFAHLGRQSEVDFAAADRIYLDLAQQEGRVGGRTTLVMQLLISLVYERAKQTDKEVVFVIDEARYVLRDAANLTFLETIFRHHRHHDLS
;
A
#
# COMPACT_ATOMS: atom_id res chain seq x y z
N LEU A 1 -6.19 -0.07 32.56
CA LEU A 1 -5.66 1.21 32.04
C LEU A 1 -5.75 1.13 30.53
N ASN A 2 -6.96 0.94 30.00
CA ASN A 2 -7.21 0.30 28.69
C ASN A 2 -7.93 1.25 27.73
N ASP A 3 -7.62 2.54 27.76
CA ASP A 3 -8.39 3.49 26.96
C ASP A 3 -7.47 4.49 26.24
N TRP A 4 -6.67 3.95 25.31
CA TRP A 4 -5.97 4.77 24.33
C TRP A 4 -6.94 5.55 23.45
N ALA A 5 -8.21 5.11 23.33
CA ALA A 5 -9.23 5.86 22.62
C ALA A 5 -9.58 7.17 23.35
N GLY A 6 -9.71 7.16 24.68
CA GLY A 6 -9.89 8.38 25.48
C GLY A 6 -8.70 9.34 25.42
N VAL A 7 -7.47 8.81 25.36
CA VAL A 7 -6.26 9.62 25.14
C VAL A 7 -6.23 10.21 23.73
N ALA A 8 -6.56 9.41 22.72
CA ALA A 8 -6.64 9.85 21.34
C ALA A 8 -7.67 10.97 21.16
N GLU A 9 -8.85 10.83 21.77
CA GLU A 9 -9.89 11.86 21.77
C GLU A 9 -9.42 13.16 22.46
N ALA A 10 -8.80 13.05 23.64
CA ALA A 10 -8.28 14.22 24.36
C ALA A 10 -7.16 14.96 23.61
N LEU A 11 -6.44 14.25 22.73
CA LEU A 11 -5.37 14.78 21.90
C LEU A 11 -5.82 15.15 20.48
N ASP A 12 -7.12 15.10 20.18
CA ASP A 12 -7.66 15.37 18.84
C ASP A 12 -6.95 14.55 17.75
N ALA A 13 -6.66 13.28 18.06
CA ALA A 13 -6.00 12.38 17.13
C ALA A 13 -6.98 11.90 16.06
N GLN A 14 -6.49 11.80 14.83
CA GLN A 14 -7.25 11.23 13.73
C GLN A 14 -7.43 9.73 13.95
N ARG A 15 -8.67 9.33 14.27
CA ARG A 15 -9.02 7.92 14.52
C ARG A 15 -9.29 7.19 13.21
N ILE A 16 -8.61 6.07 13.01
CA ILE A 16 -8.79 5.15 11.88
C ILE A 16 -9.28 3.81 12.42
N THR A 17 -10.52 3.43 12.11
CA THR A 17 -11.06 2.12 12.51
C THR A 17 -10.59 1.03 11.56
N VAL A 18 -9.82 0.08 12.08
CA VAL A 18 -9.30 -1.06 11.32
C VAL A 18 -10.44 -2.03 10.99
N GLY A 19 -10.59 -2.33 9.70
CA GLY A 19 -11.68 -3.13 9.16
C GLY A 19 -13.01 -2.36 8.98
N GLY A 20 -12.96 -1.03 9.10
CA GLY A 20 -14.00 -0.12 8.62
C GLY A 20 -14.00 0.00 7.09
N THR A 21 -14.71 1.00 6.57
CA THR A 21 -14.86 1.26 5.13
C THR A 21 -14.05 2.47 4.66
N LEU A 22 -13.18 3.01 5.51
CA LEU A 22 -12.35 4.17 5.19
C LEU A 22 -11.41 3.87 4.03
N GLY A 23 -11.38 4.77 3.05
CA GLY A 23 -10.48 4.72 1.90
C GLY A 23 -9.03 4.81 2.33
N ILE A 24 -8.21 3.82 1.94
CA ILE A 24 -6.76 3.82 2.17
C ILE A 24 -6.12 3.28 0.90
N ASN A 25 -5.52 4.16 0.10
CA ASN A 25 -4.95 3.82 -1.20
C ASN A 25 -3.54 3.21 -1.05
N PRO A 26 -3.32 1.92 -1.39
CA PRO A 26 -1.99 1.32 -1.33
C PRO A 26 -0.99 1.96 -2.30
N LEU A 27 -1.46 2.61 -3.36
CA LEU A 27 -0.66 3.28 -4.38
C LEU A 27 -0.39 4.76 -4.06
N GLU A 28 -0.81 5.24 -2.89
CA GLU A 28 -0.58 6.65 -2.52
C GLU A 28 0.92 6.97 -2.39
N ILE A 29 1.42 7.84 -3.25
CA ILE A 29 2.75 8.43 -3.14
C ILE A 29 2.60 9.87 -2.67
N THR A 30 3.54 10.30 -1.83
CA THR A 30 3.59 11.67 -1.30
C THR A 30 4.94 12.25 -1.67
N PRO A 31 5.02 13.53 -2.08
CA PRO A 31 6.30 14.14 -2.38
C PRO A 31 7.19 14.09 -1.13
N PRO A 32 8.47 13.72 -1.26
CA PRO A 32 9.39 13.80 -0.15
C PRO A 32 9.50 15.25 0.33
N THR A 33 9.65 15.44 1.64
CA THR A 33 9.93 16.76 2.22
C THR A 33 11.26 17.30 1.70
N ASP A 34 11.46 18.63 1.75
CA ASP A 34 12.71 19.24 1.27
C ASP A 34 13.95 18.68 1.99
N GLN A 35 13.81 18.37 3.28
CA GLN A 35 14.87 17.74 4.08
C GLN A 35 15.13 16.29 3.65
N ALA A 36 14.06 15.50 3.38
CA ALA A 36 14.22 14.16 2.85
C ALA A 36 14.85 14.18 1.44
N ARG A 37 14.55 15.20 0.62
CA ARG A 37 15.19 15.43 -0.69
C ARG A 37 16.68 15.70 -0.59
N GLU A 38 17.13 16.41 0.45
CA GLU A 38 18.56 16.65 0.70
C GLU A 38 19.31 15.39 1.16
N GLN A 39 18.62 14.48 1.85
CA GLN A 39 19.18 13.21 2.34
C GLN A 39 19.09 12.06 1.32
N LEU A 40 18.14 12.14 0.37
CA LEU A 40 18.02 11.21 -0.74
C LEU A 40 19.29 11.32 -1.61
N GLY A 41 20.08 10.25 -1.64
CA GLY A 41 21.24 10.15 -2.53
C GLY A 41 20.81 10.30 -3.99
N THR A 42 21.74 10.68 -4.87
CA THR A 42 21.47 10.92 -6.30
C THR A 42 20.87 9.72 -7.05
N ASP A 43 20.96 8.52 -6.47
CA ASP A 43 20.46 7.26 -7.05
C ASP A 43 19.15 6.76 -6.39
N ALA A 44 18.58 7.49 -5.44
CA ALA A 44 17.34 7.08 -4.79
C ALA A 44 16.12 7.44 -5.67
N SER A 45 15.26 6.45 -5.92
CA SER A 45 14.02 6.61 -6.69
C SER A 45 12.81 6.39 -5.77
N PRO A 46 12.16 7.46 -5.26
CA PRO A 46 10.97 7.33 -4.42
C PRO A 46 9.81 6.64 -5.15
N LEU A 47 9.70 6.82 -6.47
CA LEU A 47 8.67 6.16 -7.27
C LEU A 47 8.93 4.65 -7.37
N THR A 48 10.15 4.23 -7.72
CA THR A 48 10.51 2.80 -7.79
C THR A 48 10.29 2.13 -6.44
N GLU A 49 10.78 2.75 -5.36
CA GLU A 49 10.56 2.22 -4.01
C GLU A 49 9.07 2.09 -3.66
N LYS A 50 8.25 3.06 -4.06
CA LYS A 50 6.80 3.00 -3.87
C LYS A 50 6.18 1.85 -4.67
N GLN A 51 6.57 1.67 -5.93
CA GLN A 51 6.09 0.58 -6.77
C GLN A 51 6.48 -0.79 -6.19
N GLU A 52 7.70 -0.95 -5.67
CA GLU A 52 8.13 -2.17 -4.97
C GLU A 52 7.29 -2.47 -3.72
N ARG A 53 6.93 -1.43 -2.96
CA ARG A 53 6.02 -1.55 -1.81
C ARG A 53 4.62 -1.98 -2.23
N VAL A 54 4.07 -1.42 -3.30
CA VAL A 54 2.77 -1.84 -3.87
C VAL A 54 2.82 -3.30 -4.31
N SER A 55 3.87 -3.70 -5.02
CA SER A 55 4.07 -5.10 -5.45
C SER A 55 4.18 -6.05 -4.26
N SER A 56 4.86 -5.63 -3.19
CA SER A 56 4.96 -6.41 -1.94
C SER A 56 3.62 -6.54 -1.22
N PHE A 57 2.85 -5.45 -1.15
CA PHE A 57 1.48 -5.47 -0.60
C PHE A 57 0.59 -6.45 -1.36
N LEU A 58 0.62 -6.41 -2.70
CA LEU A 58 -0.17 -7.32 -3.52
C LEU A 58 0.32 -8.76 -3.40
N ALA A 59 1.62 -9.01 -3.42
CA ALA A 59 2.18 -10.34 -3.19
C ALA A 59 1.68 -10.95 -1.85
N ASN A 60 1.61 -10.15 -0.79
CA ASN A 60 1.05 -10.57 0.49
C ASN A 60 -0.46 -10.85 0.40
N PHE A 61 -1.23 -10.01 -0.30
CA PHE A 61 -2.64 -10.27 -0.57
C PHE A 61 -2.86 -11.62 -1.28
N PHE A 62 -2.07 -11.94 -2.30
CA PHE A 62 -2.14 -13.23 -3.00
C PHE A 62 -1.73 -14.39 -2.07
N ALA A 63 -0.63 -14.24 -1.32
CA ALA A 63 -0.14 -15.26 -0.40
C ALA A 63 -1.14 -15.62 0.69
N GLN A 64 -1.86 -14.63 1.25
CA GLN A 64 -2.91 -14.87 2.25
C GLN A 64 -4.10 -15.68 1.70
N ARG A 65 -4.29 -15.70 0.38
CA ARG A 65 -5.29 -16.50 -0.31
C ARG A 65 -4.75 -17.86 -0.75
N GLY A 66 -3.50 -18.18 -0.44
CA GLY A 66 -2.81 -19.39 -0.89
C GLY A 66 -2.49 -19.37 -2.39
N ILE A 67 -2.41 -18.18 -2.99
CA ILE A 67 -2.19 -17.99 -4.43
C ILE A 67 -0.75 -17.53 -4.67
N SER A 68 -0.07 -18.18 -5.61
CA SER A 68 1.24 -17.73 -6.10
C SER A 68 1.09 -16.93 -7.39
N LEU A 69 1.77 -15.79 -7.48
CA LEU A 69 1.81 -14.97 -8.69
C LEU A 69 2.61 -15.62 -9.83
N GLY A 70 3.72 -16.30 -9.50
CA GLY A 70 4.67 -16.79 -10.50
C GLY A 70 5.04 -15.70 -11.51
N ASP A 71 5.08 -16.06 -12.79
CA ASP A 71 5.45 -15.15 -13.89
C ASP A 71 4.44 -14.03 -14.16
N ARG A 72 3.23 -14.08 -13.55
CA ARG A 72 2.22 -13.01 -13.65
C ARG A 72 2.63 -11.77 -12.88
N ARG A 73 3.62 -11.89 -12.00
CA ARG A 73 4.22 -10.77 -11.28
C ARG A 73 4.70 -9.68 -12.24
N THR A 74 5.35 -10.05 -13.34
CA THR A 74 5.82 -9.07 -14.34
C THR A 74 4.67 -8.29 -14.96
N THR A 75 3.58 -8.96 -15.34
CA THR A 75 2.38 -8.30 -15.90
C THR A 75 1.75 -7.34 -14.89
N LEU A 76 1.73 -7.72 -13.61
CA LEU A 76 1.23 -6.86 -12.54
C LEU A 76 2.11 -5.63 -12.32
N GLU A 77 3.43 -5.80 -12.33
CA GLU A 77 4.40 -4.70 -12.21
C GLU A 77 4.26 -3.70 -13.37
N VAL A 78 4.08 -4.19 -14.61
CA VAL A 78 3.80 -3.34 -15.78
C VAL A 78 2.50 -2.55 -15.59
N ALA A 79 1.43 -3.19 -15.10
CA ALA A 79 0.16 -2.51 -14.88
C ALA A 79 0.26 -1.40 -13.82
N ILE A 80 1.01 -1.64 -12.75
CA ILE A 80 1.30 -0.63 -11.71
C ILE A 80 2.08 0.54 -12.31
N GLU A 81 3.15 0.26 -13.07
CA GLU A 81 3.96 1.31 -13.69
C GLU A 81 3.14 2.19 -14.64
N VAL A 82 2.32 1.55 -15.49
CA VAL A 82 1.43 2.26 -16.41
C VAL A 82 0.38 3.07 -15.65
N ALA A 83 -0.18 2.57 -14.55
CA ALA A 83 -1.15 3.32 -13.76
C ALA A 83 -0.54 4.63 -13.20
N TYR A 84 0.68 4.60 -12.66
CA TYR A 84 1.40 5.82 -12.26
C TYR A 84 1.67 6.75 -13.45
N ARG A 85 2.10 6.18 -14.58
CA ARG A 85 2.37 6.96 -15.79
C ARG A 85 1.11 7.67 -16.31
N ASN A 86 -0.04 7.00 -16.28
CA ASN A 86 -1.34 7.55 -16.67
C ASN A 86 -1.79 8.67 -15.72
N ALA A 87 -1.47 8.56 -14.43
CA ALA A 87 -1.64 9.63 -13.45
C ALA A 87 -0.62 10.78 -13.60
N GLY A 88 0.32 10.66 -14.56
CA GLY A 88 1.38 11.63 -14.79
C GLY A 88 2.46 11.63 -13.72
N ILE A 89 2.56 10.59 -12.89
CA ILE A 89 3.58 10.48 -11.85
C ILE A 89 4.82 9.82 -12.45
N THR A 90 5.98 10.44 -12.26
CA THR A 90 7.25 10.04 -12.87
C THR A 90 8.38 10.03 -11.83
N GLU A 91 9.60 9.71 -12.25
CA GLU A 91 10.79 9.82 -11.39
C GLU A 91 11.07 11.25 -10.89
N ASP A 92 10.54 12.27 -11.57
CA ASP A 92 10.58 13.63 -11.08
C ASP A 92 9.67 13.79 -9.84
N VAL A 93 10.30 14.00 -8.68
CA VAL A 93 9.64 14.19 -7.38
C VAL A 93 8.69 15.38 -7.33
N THR A 94 8.77 16.33 -8.28
CA THR A 94 7.81 17.43 -8.40
C THR A 94 6.46 16.98 -8.94
N THR A 95 6.37 15.73 -9.41
CA THR A 95 5.13 15.13 -9.92
C THR A 95 4.37 14.34 -8.87
N HIS A 96 4.94 14.13 -7.68
CA HIS A 96 4.41 13.24 -6.65
C HIS A 96 3.30 13.89 -5.81
N ASP A 97 3.02 15.17 -6.02
CA ASP A 97 1.86 15.90 -5.46
C ASP A 97 0.56 15.67 -6.26
N ARG A 98 0.66 15.02 -7.43
CA ARG A 98 -0.50 14.63 -8.24
C ARG A 98 -1.31 13.55 -7.54
N GLU A 99 -2.60 13.49 -7.87
CA GLU A 99 -3.47 12.44 -7.36
C GLU A 99 -2.90 11.07 -7.77
N SER A 100 -2.62 10.24 -6.76
CA SER A 100 -2.06 8.91 -6.99
C SER A 100 -3.08 7.99 -7.66
N PRO A 101 -2.66 7.08 -8.56
CA PRO A 101 -3.56 6.05 -9.06
C PRO A 101 -4.03 5.15 -7.90
N THR A 102 -5.08 4.37 -8.13
CA THR A 102 -5.65 3.40 -7.19
C THR A 102 -5.53 1.98 -7.73
N LEU A 103 -5.88 0.98 -6.93
CA LEU A 103 -5.97 -0.39 -7.44
C LEU A 103 -7.06 -0.56 -8.50
N ARG A 104 -8.06 0.33 -8.58
CA ARG A 104 -9.03 0.33 -9.69
C ARG A 104 -8.38 0.77 -10.98
N ASP A 105 -7.54 1.81 -10.94
CA ASP A 105 -6.77 2.23 -12.13
C ASP A 105 -5.82 1.13 -12.61
N VAL A 106 -5.23 0.35 -11.69
CA VAL A 106 -4.44 -0.84 -12.06
C VAL A 106 -5.31 -1.91 -12.74
N ILE A 107 -6.54 -2.14 -12.26
CA ILE A 107 -7.49 -3.06 -12.90
C ILE A 107 -7.87 -2.54 -14.29
N ASP A 108 -8.15 -1.25 -14.43
CA ASP A 108 -8.50 -0.64 -15.73
C ASP A 108 -7.34 -0.76 -16.73
N VAL A 109 -6.09 -0.63 -16.28
CA VAL A 109 -4.91 -0.90 -17.12
C VAL A 109 -4.85 -2.36 -17.53
N LEU A 110 -5.12 -3.31 -16.63
CA LEU A 110 -5.16 -4.73 -16.98
C LEU A 110 -6.29 -5.02 -17.98
N GLU A 111 -7.45 -4.36 -17.87
CA GLU A 111 -8.53 -4.45 -18.85
C GLU A 111 -8.08 -3.93 -20.22
N ALA A 112 -7.36 -2.80 -20.26
CA ALA A 112 -6.76 -2.29 -21.49
C ALA A 112 -5.72 -3.26 -22.10
N VAL A 113 -4.94 -3.96 -21.27
CA VAL A 113 -4.04 -5.04 -21.73
C VAL A 113 -4.81 -6.22 -22.31
N VAL A 114 -6.00 -6.53 -21.78
CA VAL A 114 -6.85 -7.59 -22.35
C VAL A 114 -7.42 -7.18 -23.70
N ASP A 115 -7.83 -5.92 -23.85
CA ASP A 115 -8.45 -5.37 -25.06
C ASP A 115 -7.43 -5.15 -26.20
N ASP A 116 -6.23 -4.65 -25.88
CA ASP A 116 -5.17 -4.38 -26.84
C ASP A 116 -3.77 -4.73 -26.26
N PRO A 117 -3.43 -6.04 -26.16
CA PRO A 117 -2.17 -6.46 -25.57
C PRO A 117 -0.94 -6.00 -26.37
N ASP A 118 -1.07 -5.81 -27.69
CA ASP A 118 0.03 -5.40 -28.56
C ASP A 118 0.57 -4.02 -28.20
N ALA A 119 -0.27 -3.12 -27.66
CA ALA A 119 0.14 -1.81 -27.17
C ALA A 119 1.09 -1.86 -25.96
N PHE A 120 1.19 -3.01 -25.28
CA PHE A 120 1.97 -3.20 -24.05
C PHE A 120 3.17 -4.15 -24.22
N THR A 121 3.34 -4.74 -25.41
CA THR A 121 4.49 -5.62 -25.70
C THR A 121 5.58 -4.87 -26.44
N LEU A 122 6.81 -5.38 -26.35
CA LEU A 122 7.90 -4.83 -27.15
C LEU A 122 8.00 -5.48 -28.53
N ARG A 123 7.84 -6.81 -28.70
CA ARG A 123 8.38 -7.47 -29.92
C ARG A 123 7.72 -8.76 -30.44
N THR A 124 6.74 -9.43 -29.82
CA THR A 124 6.19 -10.70 -30.36
C THR A 124 4.72 -10.99 -30.05
N ALA A 125 4.03 -11.69 -30.97
CA ALA A 125 2.66 -12.17 -30.76
C ALA A 125 2.52 -13.14 -29.56
N ALA A 126 3.54 -13.95 -29.27
CA ALA A 126 3.54 -14.85 -28.11
C ALA A 126 3.59 -14.09 -26.77
N GLU A 127 4.25 -12.94 -26.74
CA GLU A 127 4.26 -12.04 -25.58
C GLU A 127 2.87 -11.42 -25.36
N ALA A 128 2.19 -11.01 -26.44
CA ALA A 128 0.84 -10.46 -26.39
C ALA A 128 -0.18 -11.48 -25.84
N GLU A 129 -0.14 -12.72 -26.34
CA GLU A 129 -0.99 -13.81 -25.84
C GLU A 129 -0.75 -14.09 -24.34
N LYS A 130 0.51 -14.09 -23.89
CA LYS A 130 0.85 -14.26 -22.48
C LYS A 130 0.32 -13.10 -21.63
N LEU A 131 0.55 -11.85 -22.05
CA LEU A 131 0.08 -10.67 -21.33
C LEU A 131 -1.45 -10.68 -21.19
N GLN A 132 -2.18 -10.97 -22.27
CA GLN A 132 -3.63 -11.04 -22.25
C GLN A 132 -4.13 -12.12 -21.28
N ALA A 133 -3.52 -13.31 -21.29
CA ALA A 133 -3.88 -14.40 -20.38
C ALA A 133 -3.56 -14.07 -18.92
N ASP A 134 -2.40 -13.46 -18.66
CA ASP A 134 -1.98 -13.05 -17.32
C ASP A 134 -2.89 -11.93 -16.79
N ALA A 135 -3.20 -10.93 -17.61
CA ALA A 135 -4.07 -9.81 -17.26
C ALA A 135 -5.49 -10.29 -16.95
N THR A 136 -6.07 -11.16 -17.78
CA THR A 136 -7.38 -11.77 -17.54
C THR A 136 -7.43 -12.47 -16.17
N TRP A 137 -6.38 -13.22 -15.83
CA TRP A 137 -6.29 -13.90 -14.54
C TRP A 137 -6.13 -12.90 -13.38
N LEU A 138 -5.30 -11.88 -13.55
CA LEU A 138 -5.04 -10.86 -12.52
C LEU A 138 -6.31 -10.06 -12.21
N ILE A 139 -7.08 -9.67 -13.23
CA ILE A 139 -8.38 -8.98 -13.06
C ILE A 139 -9.29 -9.81 -12.15
N ASP A 140 -9.41 -11.11 -12.42
CA ASP A 140 -10.26 -11.99 -11.61
C ASP A 140 -9.82 -12.05 -10.15
N GLN A 141 -8.51 -12.09 -9.90
CA GLN A 141 -7.97 -12.11 -8.54
C GLN A 141 -8.06 -10.76 -7.82
N LEU A 142 -8.06 -9.65 -8.55
CA LEU A 142 -8.12 -8.28 -8.03
C LEU A 142 -9.54 -7.74 -7.89
N ARG A 143 -10.58 -8.46 -8.37
CA ARG A 143 -12.01 -8.13 -8.13
C ARG A 143 -12.34 -7.72 -6.69
N PRO A 144 -11.74 -8.29 -5.62
CA PRO A 144 -11.97 -7.83 -4.26
C PRO A 144 -11.70 -6.34 -4.01
N PHE A 145 -10.90 -5.65 -4.83
CA PHE A 145 -10.63 -4.21 -4.73
C PHE A 145 -11.58 -3.35 -5.59
N GLY A 146 -12.39 -3.97 -6.45
CA GLY A 146 -13.40 -3.26 -7.24
C GLY A 146 -14.52 -2.65 -6.37
N PRO A 147 -15.44 -1.86 -6.97
CA PRO A 147 -16.47 -1.11 -6.25
C PRO A 147 -17.30 -1.90 -5.22
N ASP A 148 -17.65 -3.14 -5.54
CA ASP A 148 -18.46 -4.02 -4.69
C ASP A 148 -17.64 -5.13 -4.00
N GLY A 149 -16.31 -5.03 -4.05
CA GLY A 149 -15.40 -6.01 -3.49
C GLY A 149 -15.23 -5.89 -1.98
N GLN A 150 -14.83 -7.00 -1.33
CA GLN A 150 -14.59 -7.02 0.14
C GLN A 150 -13.49 -6.06 0.62
N PHE A 151 -12.62 -5.61 -0.30
CA PHE A 151 -11.55 -4.62 -0.09
C PHE A 151 -11.78 -3.35 -0.92
N ALA A 152 -13.03 -3.04 -1.29
CA ALA A 152 -13.36 -1.87 -2.13
C ALA A 152 -12.81 -0.53 -1.59
N HIS A 153 -12.66 -0.43 -0.27
CA HIS A 153 -12.09 0.73 0.43
C HIS A 153 -10.57 0.87 0.21
N LEU A 154 -9.86 -0.23 -0.07
CA LEU A 154 -8.45 -0.20 -0.46
C LEU A 154 -8.27 0.04 -1.97
N GLY A 155 -9.36 -0.02 -2.75
CA GLY A 155 -9.34 0.24 -4.18
C GLY A 155 -9.65 1.68 -4.57
N ARG A 156 -9.77 2.60 -3.61
CA ARG A 156 -10.11 4.01 -3.86
C ARG A 156 -9.09 4.94 -3.20
N GLN A 157 -9.23 6.24 -3.45
CA GLN A 157 -8.38 7.25 -2.84
C GLN A 157 -8.41 7.20 -1.31
N SER A 158 -7.29 7.60 -0.70
CA SER A 158 -7.19 7.76 0.74
C SER A 158 -8.11 8.88 1.21
N GLU A 159 -8.88 8.61 2.26
CA GLU A 159 -9.73 9.59 2.93
C GLU A 159 -9.01 10.27 4.11
N VAL A 160 -7.76 9.85 4.37
CA VAL A 160 -6.91 10.36 5.44
C VAL A 160 -5.59 10.81 4.85
N ASP A 161 -5.24 12.05 5.14
CA ASP A 161 -3.92 12.58 4.85
C ASP A 161 -2.95 12.16 5.97
N PHE A 162 -2.27 11.03 5.75
CA PHE A 162 -1.26 10.52 6.67
C PHE A 162 -0.03 11.44 6.76
N ALA A 163 0.20 12.30 5.76
CA ALA A 163 1.30 13.26 5.75
C ALA A 163 1.00 14.48 6.63
N ALA A 164 -0.24 14.98 6.61
CA ALA A 164 -0.64 16.13 7.41
C ALA A 164 -0.98 15.79 8.87
N ALA A 165 -1.38 14.55 9.17
CA ALA A 165 -1.78 14.17 10.53
C ALA A 165 -0.58 14.10 11.49
N ASP A 166 -0.59 14.94 12.53
CA ASP A 166 0.41 14.90 13.62
C ASP A 166 0.14 13.75 14.61
N ARG A 167 -1.09 13.25 14.68
CA ARG A 167 -1.53 12.24 15.66
C ARG A 167 -2.55 11.31 15.02
N ILE A 168 -2.21 10.04 14.91
CA ILE A 168 -3.07 9.01 14.31
C ILE A 168 -3.31 7.92 15.35
N TYR A 169 -4.58 7.57 15.56
CA TYR A 169 -4.96 6.45 16.43
C TYR A 169 -5.61 5.34 15.59
N LEU A 170 -4.94 4.18 15.52
CA LEU A 170 -5.47 2.99 14.86
C LEU A 170 -6.34 2.21 15.84
N ASP A 171 -7.64 2.23 15.62
CA ASP A 171 -8.62 1.57 16.47
C ASP A 171 -8.91 0.14 16.00
N LEU A 172 -8.49 -0.83 16.81
CA LEU A 172 -8.64 -2.27 16.58
C LEU A 172 -9.82 -2.88 17.35
N ALA A 173 -10.56 -2.11 18.15
CA ALA A 173 -11.57 -2.63 19.07
C ALA A 173 -12.73 -3.35 18.36
N GLN A 174 -13.05 -2.98 17.11
CA GLN A 174 -14.10 -3.65 16.33
C GLN A 174 -13.70 -5.03 15.77
N GLN A 175 -12.45 -5.46 15.96
CA GLN A 175 -11.96 -6.76 15.48
C GLN A 175 -11.92 -7.85 16.56
N GLU A 176 -12.45 -7.59 17.76
CA GLU A 176 -12.56 -8.56 18.85
C GLU A 176 -13.26 -9.86 18.37
N GLY A 177 -12.47 -10.91 18.17
CA GLY A 177 -12.95 -12.25 17.81
C GLY A 177 -12.92 -12.62 16.32
N ARG A 178 -12.52 -11.72 15.41
CA ARG A 178 -12.44 -11.98 13.96
C ARG A 178 -11.09 -11.55 13.34
N VAL A 179 -9.98 -12.03 13.90
CA VAL A 179 -8.68 -11.87 13.22
C VAL A 179 -8.58 -12.94 12.13
N GLY A 180 -8.77 -12.50 10.89
CA GLY A 180 -8.48 -13.27 9.68
C GLY A 180 -7.65 -12.42 8.70
N GLY A 181 -7.32 -12.96 7.53
CA GLY A 181 -6.42 -12.30 6.55
C GLY A 181 -6.80 -10.85 6.20
N ARG A 182 -8.09 -10.50 6.23
CA ARG A 182 -8.57 -9.12 6.01
C ARG A 182 -7.91 -8.10 6.93
N THR A 183 -7.82 -8.41 8.22
CA THR A 183 -7.25 -7.52 9.24
C THR A 183 -5.73 -7.46 9.10
N THR A 184 -5.09 -8.59 8.80
CA THR A 184 -3.65 -8.68 8.50
C THR A 184 -3.25 -7.76 7.35
N LEU A 185 -3.97 -7.80 6.23
CA LEU A 185 -3.64 -6.98 5.05
C LEU A 185 -3.77 -5.47 5.31
N VAL A 186 -4.86 -5.03 5.95
CA VAL A 186 -5.08 -3.61 6.29
C VAL A 186 -4.02 -3.12 7.27
N MET A 187 -3.64 -3.94 8.26
CA MET A 187 -2.60 -3.59 9.23
C MET A 187 -1.24 -3.42 8.57
N GLN A 188 -0.85 -4.34 7.67
CA GLN A 188 0.42 -4.22 6.94
C GLN A 188 0.49 -2.93 6.12
N LEU A 189 -0.62 -2.55 5.48
CA LEU A 189 -0.71 -1.29 4.76
C LEU A 189 -0.56 -0.09 5.70
N LEU A 190 -1.31 -0.05 6.80
CA LEU A 190 -1.25 1.05 7.77
C LEU A 190 0.15 1.22 8.37
N ILE A 191 0.81 0.13 8.75
CA ILE A 191 2.19 0.16 9.27
C ILE A 191 3.14 0.68 8.18
N SER A 192 2.95 0.28 6.91
CA SER A 192 3.75 0.80 5.79
C SER A 192 3.58 2.31 5.64
N LEU A 193 2.35 2.82 5.72
CA LEU A 193 2.06 4.26 5.60
C LEU A 193 2.66 5.06 6.75
N VAL A 194 2.52 4.56 7.99
CA VAL A 194 3.14 5.20 9.16
C VAL A 194 4.67 5.21 9.05
N TYR A 195 5.26 4.12 8.55
CA TYR A 195 6.70 4.06 8.34
C TYR A 195 7.18 5.07 7.29
N GLU A 196 6.48 5.18 6.15
CA GLU A 196 6.82 6.16 5.12
C GLU A 196 6.71 7.59 5.65
N ARG A 197 5.68 7.87 6.46
CA ARG A 197 5.55 9.15 7.15
C ARG A 197 6.75 9.45 8.04
N ALA A 198 7.23 8.45 8.77
CA ALA A 198 8.36 8.60 9.68
C ALA A 198 9.68 8.90 8.97
N LYS A 199 9.91 8.37 7.76
CA LYS A 199 11.08 8.75 6.94
C LYS A 199 11.06 10.20 6.46
N GLN A 200 9.87 10.79 6.37
CA GLN A 200 9.68 12.13 5.80
C GLN A 200 9.71 13.25 6.86
N THR A 201 9.81 12.93 8.15
CA THR A 201 9.75 13.89 9.25
C THR A 201 10.99 13.85 10.13
N ASP A 202 11.40 15.03 10.58
CA ASP A 202 12.43 15.20 11.61
C ASP A 202 11.88 15.07 13.04
N LYS A 203 10.55 15.00 13.18
CA LYS A 203 9.89 14.79 14.47
C LYS A 203 10.02 13.33 14.90
N GLU A 204 10.20 13.11 16.20
CA GLU A 204 10.08 11.77 16.79
C GLU A 204 8.70 11.17 16.49
N VAL A 205 8.69 10.02 15.82
CA VAL A 205 7.46 9.28 15.55
C VAL A 205 7.36 8.12 16.54
N VAL A 206 6.32 8.17 17.37
CA VAL A 206 6.00 7.11 18.32
C VAL A 206 4.83 6.30 17.76
N PHE A 207 5.08 5.02 17.45
CA PHE A 207 4.03 4.13 16.94
C PHE A 207 3.52 3.19 18.02
N VAL A 208 2.31 3.47 18.52
CA VAL A 208 1.69 2.64 19.58
C VAL A 208 0.67 1.69 18.95
N ILE A 209 0.95 0.38 19.03
CA ILE A 209 -0.02 -0.65 18.67
C ILE A 209 -0.74 -1.12 19.94
N ASP A 210 -1.95 -0.62 20.16
CA ASP A 210 -2.84 -1.24 21.14
C ASP A 210 -3.25 -2.63 20.64
N GLU A 211 -3.41 -3.59 21.55
CA GLU A 211 -3.78 -4.96 21.21
C GLU A 211 -2.82 -5.67 20.22
N ALA A 212 -1.51 -5.42 20.35
CA ALA A 212 -0.44 -6.05 19.56
C ALA A 212 -0.54 -7.58 19.46
N ARG A 213 -1.21 -8.24 20.43
CA ARG A 213 -1.53 -9.68 20.39
C ARG A 213 -2.24 -10.12 19.11
N TYR A 214 -2.99 -9.26 18.43
CA TYR A 214 -3.63 -9.59 17.15
C TYR A 214 -2.66 -9.56 15.98
N VAL A 215 -1.69 -8.64 16.02
CA VAL A 215 -0.64 -8.54 15.00
C VAL A 215 0.38 -9.66 15.15
N LEU A 216 0.77 -9.98 16.39
CA LEU A 216 1.80 -10.97 16.73
C LEU A 216 1.34 -12.44 16.57
N ARG A 217 0.06 -12.70 16.30
CA ARG A 217 -0.48 -14.06 16.11
C ARG A 217 -0.25 -14.63 14.71
N ASP A 218 0.03 -13.76 13.74
CA ASP A 218 0.20 -14.13 12.34
C ASP A 218 1.69 -14.07 11.97
N ALA A 219 2.24 -15.20 11.54
CA ALA A 219 3.66 -15.31 11.17
C ALA A 219 4.03 -14.36 10.01
N ALA A 220 3.10 -14.09 9.08
CA ALA A 220 3.33 -13.16 7.99
C ALA A 220 3.43 -11.70 8.51
N ASN A 221 2.61 -11.34 9.50
CA ASN A 221 2.74 -10.03 10.16
C ASN A 221 4.06 -9.91 10.94
N LEU A 222 4.50 -10.98 11.62
CA LEU A 222 5.77 -10.97 12.34
C LEU A 222 6.96 -10.76 11.41
N THR A 223 7.04 -11.50 10.29
CA THR A 223 8.14 -11.33 9.31
C THR A 223 8.12 -9.94 8.67
N PHE A 224 6.93 -9.41 8.39
CA PHE A 224 6.76 -8.06 7.86
C PHE A 224 7.23 -6.99 8.87
N LEU A 225 6.78 -7.09 10.13
CA LEU A 225 7.23 -6.22 11.21
C LEU A 225 8.75 -6.32 11.40
N GLU A 226 9.32 -7.53 11.45
CA GLU A 226 10.77 -7.72 11.57
C GLU A 226 11.54 -7.05 10.43
N THR A 227 11.01 -7.11 9.20
CA THR A 227 11.62 -6.45 8.04
C THR A 227 11.61 -4.94 8.24
N ILE A 228 10.44 -4.37 8.54
CA ILE A 228 10.29 -2.93 8.79
C ILE A 228 11.17 -2.46 9.96
N PHE A 229 11.14 -3.14 11.11
CA PHE A 229 11.94 -2.79 12.29
C PHE A 229 13.46 -2.99 12.09
N ARG A 230 13.89 -3.94 11.25
CA ARG A 230 15.31 -4.10 10.92
C ARG A 230 15.84 -2.91 10.13
N HIS A 231 15.00 -2.29 9.31
CA HIS A 231 15.31 -1.06 8.59
C HIS A 231 15.16 0.21 9.46
N HIS A 232 14.46 0.15 10.61
CA HIS A 232 14.23 1.30 11.52
C HIS A 232 15.45 1.81 12.30
N ARG A 233 16.50 1.00 12.48
CA ARG A 233 17.68 1.39 13.29
C ARG A 233 18.42 2.65 12.79
N HIS A 234 18.00 3.21 11.66
CA HIS A 234 18.57 4.40 11.03
C HIS A 234 17.69 5.66 11.08
N HIS A 235 16.45 5.64 11.62
CA HIS A 235 15.47 6.73 11.45
C HIS A 235 14.67 7.18 12.71
N ASP A 236 15.25 7.18 13.93
CA ASP A 236 14.65 7.75 15.16
C ASP A 236 13.15 7.41 15.43
N LEU A 237 12.75 6.19 15.07
CA LEU A 237 11.45 5.60 15.38
C LEU A 237 11.52 4.81 16.69
N SER A 238 10.60 5.10 17.62
CA SER A 238 10.44 4.42 18.92
C SER A 238 9.13 3.64 19.03
#